data_AF-A0A0D3G5R9-F1
#
_entry.id   AF-A0A0D3G5R9-F1
#
_cell.length_a   1.000
_cell.length_b   1.000
_cell.length_c   1.000
_cell.angle_alpha   90.00
_cell.angle_beta   90.00
_cell.angle_gamma   90.00
#
_symmetry.space_group_name_H-M   'P 1'
#
loop_
_entity.id
_entity.type
_entity.pdbx_description
1 polymer ?
#
loop_
_entity_poly.entity_id
_entity_poly.type
_entity_poly.pdbx_seq_one_letter_code
_entity_poly.pdbx_strand_id
1 'polypeptide(L)'
;MAIGKKHKEAAALSSSSSPLLPADRKALLLLLLLLIVLLARPAASSDGVRYDYRAYTECKSHPEPALYNGGILRWANKVTDFRTEDDGNYSPAFVLYNMSAATVYSFSCWVKIDRPTTAHVKAKILTLANAASQCLGTALVRNDCWSFLKGGFTLNSASETSVLYFQFAIYSLQTASPNASTISIRSASLQPFSPEQWNQHREDRIQLNRKRFVNVHVADSNGSRVVGAKVAVHQITRDFPFGSAISRTILGNKLYQEWFNKRFNAAVFENELKWYATEPYPGKEDYTVADQLLQFVQANDAVARGHNIFWEDPKYTPAWVKNLTGSQLRAAVSGRIESLLSRYKGDFVHWDVSNEMLHFDFYENRLGGNATVDFFDTAKRADPLATLFLNDFNVVEVCDDLSSSADSYVSRLRQLADGGVTFEGIGLEGHFGKPNIPYVRAVLDKLGTLRLPIWLTEIDISSSFDPKTQAAYLEEVLREGFAHPSVDGIMLWTAMDTNASCYQMCLTNQNFTNLPAGDVVDKLLGEWQTKETLGTTNDRGSFNFSAFLGEYKLSVTYLNLTAEGTFSLAHSDDTKHINIRLSPSR
;
A
#
# COMPACT_ATOMS: atom_id res chain seq x y z
N MET A 1 -51.58 -47.72 35.09
CA MET A 1 -51.78 -48.88 35.98
C MET A 1 -50.95 -50.03 35.42
N ALA A 2 -50.05 -50.61 36.24
CA ALA A 2 -49.32 -51.89 36.08
C ALA A 2 -48.65 -52.19 34.71
N ILE A 3 -47.32 -52.11 34.57
CA ILE A 3 -46.32 -53.16 34.89
C ILE A 3 -46.72 -54.56 34.41
N GLY A 4 -45.92 -55.15 33.51
CA GLY A 4 -46.01 -56.57 33.15
C GLY A 4 -44.86 -57.08 32.28
N LYS A 5 -43.71 -57.36 32.89
CA LYS A 5 -42.62 -58.19 32.34
C LYS A 5 -43.07 -59.66 32.18
N LYS A 6 -42.59 -60.35 31.14
CA LYS A 6 -42.14 -61.77 31.13
C LYS A 6 -41.56 -62.08 29.73
N HIS A 7 -40.24 -62.24 29.57
CA HIS A 7 -39.37 -63.41 29.80
C HIS A 7 -39.25 -64.38 28.61
N LYS A 8 -37.99 -64.50 28.12
CA LYS A 8 -37.24 -65.71 27.69
C LYS A 8 -37.78 -66.45 26.46
N GLU A 9 -37.01 -66.90 25.46
CA GLU A 9 -35.71 -67.59 25.35
C GLU A 9 -35.27 -67.48 23.86
N ALA A 10 -34.03 -67.14 23.48
CA ALA A 10 -32.77 -67.91 23.49
C ALA A 10 -32.41 -68.55 22.12
N ALA A 11 -31.25 -68.15 21.58
CA ALA A 11 -30.28 -68.89 20.72
C ALA A 11 -29.56 -67.86 19.80
N ALA A 12 -28.37 -67.34 20.13
CA ALA A 12 -27.03 -67.93 20.17
C ALA A 12 -26.22 -67.73 18.86
N LEU A 13 -24.95 -67.31 19.05
CA LEU A 13 -23.81 -67.23 18.11
C LEU A 13 -23.80 -65.96 17.22
N SER A 14 -22.78 -65.08 17.25
CA SER A 14 -21.34 -65.34 17.32
C SER A 14 -20.54 -64.13 17.84
N SER A 15 -19.46 -64.39 18.57
CA SER A 15 -18.48 -63.41 19.03
C SER A 15 -17.46 -63.10 17.93
N SER A 16 -17.36 -61.84 17.51
CA SER A 16 -16.15 -61.33 16.85
C SER A 16 -15.75 -60.00 17.49
N SER A 17 -14.66 -60.06 18.25
CA SER A 17 -13.89 -58.95 18.80
C SER A 17 -13.57 -57.91 17.72
N SER A 18 -13.94 -56.65 17.95
CA SER A 18 -13.44 -55.51 17.20
C SER A 18 -11.92 -55.34 17.45
N PRO A 19 -11.10 -55.06 16.42
CA PRO A 19 -9.68 -54.84 16.64
C PRO A 19 -9.46 -53.47 17.27
N LEU A 20 -8.94 -53.47 18.50
CA LEU A 20 -8.33 -52.30 19.11
C LEU A 20 -7.11 -51.89 18.27
N LEU A 21 -7.11 -50.66 17.76
CA LEU A 21 -5.97 -50.07 17.06
C LEU A 21 -4.70 -50.14 17.94
N PRO A 22 -3.52 -50.54 17.38
CA PRO A 22 -2.26 -50.61 18.11
C PRO A 22 -1.90 -49.28 18.77
N ALA A 23 -1.25 -49.33 19.94
CA ALA A 23 -0.89 -48.16 20.75
C ALA A 23 -0.12 -47.08 19.95
N ASP A 24 0.72 -47.50 19.01
CA ASP A 24 1.52 -46.59 18.15
C ASP A 24 0.66 -45.77 17.18
N ARG A 25 -0.49 -46.29 16.73
CA ARG A 25 -1.44 -45.54 15.89
C ARG A 25 -2.27 -44.56 16.71
N LYS A 26 -2.51 -44.82 18.00
CA LYS A 26 -3.15 -43.85 18.91
C LYS A 26 -2.20 -42.69 19.21
N ALA A 27 -0.91 -42.96 19.40
CA ALA A 27 0.11 -41.92 19.58
C ALA A 27 0.24 -41.04 18.33
N LEU A 28 0.25 -41.63 17.13
CA LEU A 28 0.32 -40.89 15.88
C LEU A 28 -0.94 -40.05 15.60
N LEU A 29 -2.14 -40.57 15.92
CA LEU A 29 -3.38 -39.79 15.81
C LEU A 29 -3.43 -38.64 16.82
N LEU A 30 -2.97 -38.85 18.07
CA LEU A 30 -2.87 -37.77 19.06
C LEU A 30 -1.85 -36.72 18.64
N LEU A 31 -0.70 -37.11 18.06
CA LEU A 31 0.28 -36.17 17.52
C LEU A 31 -0.27 -35.41 16.31
N LEU A 32 -1.03 -36.05 15.42
CA LEU A 32 -1.68 -35.36 14.29
C LEU A 32 -2.79 -34.41 14.76
N LEU A 33 -3.59 -34.80 15.76
CA LEU A 33 -4.61 -33.95 16.37
C LEU A 33 -3.98 -32.78 17.12
N LEU A 34 -2.87 -32.97 17.84
CA LEU A 34 -2.09 -31.88 18.43
C LEU A 34 -1.48 -30.97 17.36
N LEU A 35 -0.98 -31.51 16.24
CA LEU A 35 -0.49 -30.72 15.11
C LEU A 35 -1.61 -29.90 14.44
N ILE A 36 -2.81 -30.46 14.30
CA ILE A 36 -3.97 -29.75 13.74
C ILE A 36 -4.47 -28.67 14.70
N VAL A 37 -4.37 -28.87 16.01
CA VAL A 37 -4.65 -27.83 17.03
C VAL A 37 -3.54 -26.78 17.09
N LEU A 38 -2.28 -27.13 16.76
CA LEU A 38 -1.17 -26.19 16.62
C LEU A 38 -1.19 -25.39 15.30
N LEU A 39 -1.81 -25.93 14.24
CA LEU A 39 -1.96 -25.30 12.93
C LEU A 39 -3.28 -24.53 12.78
N ALA A 40 -4.33 -24.91 13.51
CA ALA A 40 -5.53 -24.12 13.67
C ALA A 40 -5.29 -23.11 14.80
N ARG A 41 -4.67 -21.96 14.48
CA ARG A 41 -4.82 -20.81 15.36
C ARG A 41 -6.33 -20.57 15.51
N PRO A 42 -6.89 -20.61 16.73
CA PRO A 42 -8.21 -20.04 16.91
C PRO A 42 -8.11 -18.61 16.40
N ALA A 43 -9.11 -18.12 15.66
CA ALA A 43 -9.25 -16.70 15.46
C ALA A 43 -9.27 -16.10 16.87
N ALA A 44 -8.12 -15.57 17.31
CA ALA A 44 -8.04 -14.89 18.57
C ALA A 44 -9.05 -13.75 18.42
N SER A 45 -10.15 -13.81 19.17
CA SER A 45 -10.91 -12.61 19.41
C SER A 45 -9.93 -11.70 20.16
N SER A 46 -9.26 -10.84 19.41
CA SER A 46 -8.45 -9.78 19.99
C SER A 46 -9.45 -8.89 20.70
N ASP A 47 -9.59 -9.08 22.01
CA ASP A 47 -10.14 -8.10 22.95
C ASP A 47 -9.25 -6.82 23.02
N GLY A 48 -8.31 -6.66 22.08
CA GLY A 48 -7.44 -5.50 21.93
C GLY A 48 -8.08 -4.38 21.11
N VAL A 49 -7.63 -3.16 21.38
CA VAL A 49 -8.00 -1.95 20.66
C VAL A 49 -7.70 -2.12 19.16
N ARG A 50 -8.70 -1.89 18.29
CA ARG A 50 -8.52 -1.88 16.83
C ARG A 50 -7.90 -0.56 16.37
N TYR A 51 -7.02 -0.59 15.37
CA TYR A 51 -6.52 0.63 14.76
C TYR A 51 -7.65 1.46 14.15
N ASP A 52 -7.63 2.76 14.42
CA ASP A 52 -8.58 3.75 13.96
C ASP A 52 -8.01 4.50 12.75
N TYR A 53 -8.55 4.21 11.56
CA TYR A 53 -8.15 4.77 10.28
C TYR A 53 -8.66 6.21 10.06
N ARG A 54 -9.42 6.80 10.99
CA ARG A 54 -9.94 8.17 10.82
C ARG A 54 -8.80 9.19 10.67
N ALA A 55 -8.92 10.06 9.68
CA ALA A 55 -8.06 11.20 9.42
C ALA A 55 -8.87 12.33 8.78
N TYR A 56 -8.28 13.52 8.70
CA TYR A 56 -8.93 14.71 8.14
C TYR A 56 -7.92 15.57 7.39
N THR A 57 -8.36 16.09 6.24
CA THR A 57 -7.66 17.08 5.40
C THR A 57 -8.31 18.46 5.46
N GLU A 58 -9.55 18.53 5.92
CA GLU A 58 -10.24 19.78 6.25
C GLU A 58 -10.03 20.16 7.71
N CYS A 59 -9.82 21.45 7.95
CA CYS A 59 -9.84 21.97 9.31
C CYS A 59 -11.28 22.15 9.81
N LYS A 60 -11.47 22.13 11.14
CA LYS A 60 -12.80 22.24 11.78
C LYS A 60 -12.87 23.41 12.74
N SER A 61 -14.05 24.00 12.88
CA SER A 61 -14.29 25.04 13.90
C SER A 61 -14.13 24.50 15.32
N HIS A 62 -14.52 23.24 15.54
CA HIS A 62 -14.39 22.53 16.80
C HIS A 62 -13.68 21.19 16.59
N PRO A 63 -12.72 20.82 17.44
CA PRO A 63 -12.02 19.55 17.33
C PRO A 63 -12.93 18.39 17.74
N GLU A 64 -12.75 17.24 17.09
CA GLU A 64 -13.42 16.00 17.52
C GLU A 64 -12.79 15.42 18.80
N PRO A 65 -13.50 14.52 19.51
CA PRO A 65 -12.92 13.78 20.64
C PRO A 65 -11.62 13.03 20.25
N ALA A 66 -10.74 12.83 21.24
CA ALA A 66 -9.49 12.11 21.04
C ALA A 66 -9.75 10.70 20.54
N LEU A 67 -8.98 10.28 19.51
CA LEU A 67 -8.91 8.86 19.16
C LEU A 67 -8.47 8.06 20.40
N TYR A 68 -8.94 6.82 20.52
CA TYR A 68 -8.60 5.93 21.64
C TYR A 68 -8.79 6.54 23.04
N ASN A 69 -9.70 7.51 23.18
CA ASN A 69 -9.92 8.26 24.43
C ASN A 69 -8.61 8.85 25.02
N GLY A 70 -7.70 9.28 24.14
CA GLY A 70 -6.41 9.90 24.48
C GLY A 70 -5.26 8.92 24.70
N GLY A 71 -5.50 7.61 24.69
CA GLY A 71 -4.47 6.59 24.91
C GLY A 71 -3.63 6.86 26.17
N ILE A 72 -2.30 6.70 26.08
CA ILE A 72 -1.39 6.95 27.20
C ILE A 72 -1.21 8.44 27.52
N LEU A 73 -1.54 9.35 26.58
CA LEU A 73 -1.45 10.80 26.85
C LEU A 73 -2.51 11.32 27.82
N ARG A 74 -3.60 10.56 28.03
CA ARG A 74 -4.61 10.89 29.03
C ARG A 74 -4.02 11.03 30.44
N TRP A 75 -2.94 10.30 30.72
CA TRP A 75 -2.28 10.24 32.03
C TRP A 75 -0.89 10.88 32.02
N ALA A 76 -0.46 11.43 30.88
CA ALA A 76 0.87 11.99 30.75
C ALA A 76 0.97 13.38 31.39
N ASN A 77 2.11 13.64 32.03
CA ASN A 77 2.42 14.95 32.60
C ASN A 77 2.65 15.95 31.46
N LYS A 78 1.89 17.06 31.46
CA LYS A 78 2.05 18.15 30.51
C LYS A 78 3.13 19.12 30.98
N VAL A 79 3.98 19.55 30.06
CA VAL A 79 5.00 20.56 30.26
C VAL A 79 4.62 21.79 29.42
N THR A 80 4.55 22.96 30.07
CA THR A 80 4.08 24.20 29.44
C THR A 80 5.20 24.97 28.74
N ASP A 81 6.44 24.80 29.16
CA ASP A 81 7.60 25.59 28.69
C ASP A 81 8.81 24.69 28.38
N PHE A 82 8.59 23.63 27.60
CA PHE A 82 9.68 22.73 27.20
C PHE A 82 10.60 23.43 26.18
N ARG A 83 11.92 23.32 26.39
CA ARG A 83 12.98 23.89 25.54
C ARG A 83 14.06 22.85 25.26
N THR A 84 14.55 22.80 24.03
CA THR A 84 15.75 22.04 23.65
C THR A 84 16.94 22.99 23.45
N GLU A 85 18.17 22.47 23.33
CA GLU A 85 19.40 23.28 23.19
C GLU A 85 19.39 24.18 21.93
N ASP A 86 18.60 23.83 20.92
CA ASP A 86 18.23 24.72 19.82
C ASP A 86 17.11 25.68 20.30
N ASP A 87 17.39 26.98 20.42
CA ASP A 87 16.52 28.01 21.05
C ASP A 87 15.13 28.23 20.39
N GLY A 88 14.22 27.26 20.53
CA GLY A 88 12.82 27.33 20.12
C GLY A 88 11.82 27.21 21.28
N ASN A 89 10.57 27.63 21.07
CA ASN A 89 9.46 27.34 21.99
C ASN A 89 8.81 26.01 21.57
N TYR A 90 8.99 24.96 22.38
CA TYR A 90 8.57 23.57 22.06
C TYR A 90 7.38 23.13 22.90
N SER A 91 6.32 23.93 22.89
CA SER A 91 5.13 23.74 23.71
C SER A 91 3.88 23.59 22.84
N PRO A 92 2.88 22.79 23.28
CA PRO A 92 2.84 21.98 24.50
C PRO A 92 3.76 20.73 24.41
N ALA A 93 4.14 20.15 25.55
CA ALA A 93 4.89 18.91 25.58
C ALA A 93 4.35 17.92 26.62
N PHE A 94 4.69 16.63 26.47
CA PHE A 94 4.28 15.53 27.33
C PHE A 94 5.47 14.67 27.72
N VAL A 95 5.62 14.39 29.01
CA VAL A 95 6.61 13.43 29.49
C VAL A 95 6.01 12.02 29.45
N LEU A 96 6.75 11.11 28.85
CA LEU A 96 6.39 9.70 28.68
C LEU A 96 7.47 8.84 29.33
N TYR A 97 7.04 7.81 30.07
CA TYR A 97 7.93 6.93 30.82
C TYR A 97 7.90 5.50 30.27
N ASN A 98 9.02 4.79 30.41
CA ASN A 98 9.15 3.36 30.13
C ASN A 98 8.65 2.95 28.73
N MET A 99 9.05 3.72 27.71
CA MET A 99 8.67 3.45 26.33
C MET A 99 9.51 2.31 25.74
N SER A 100 8.85 1.34 25.10
CA SER A 100 9.50 0.21 24.43
C SER A 100 9.82 0.50 22.97
N ALA A 101 10.95 -0.02 22.48
CA ALA A 101 11.33 -0.04 21.06
C ALA A 101 10.49 -0.97 20.20
N ALA A 102 9.98 -2.06 20.78
CA ALA A 102 9.16 -3.03 20.07
C ALA A 102 7.70 -2.55 19.90
N THR A 103 7.28 -1.54 20.65
CA THR A 103 5.91 -1.01 20.58
C THR A 103 5.76 -0.06 19.40
N VAL A 104 4.67 -0.24 18.66
CA VAL A 104 4.22 0.69 17.63
C VAL A 104 3.33 1.73 18.28
N TYR A 105 3.65 3.02 18.13
CA TYR A 105 2.84 4.10 18.67
C TYR A 105 2.10 4.83 17.56
N SER A 106 0.77 4.89 17.67
CA SER A 106 -0.09 5.70 16.81
C SER A 106 -0.44 7.01 17.50
N PHE A 107 -0.19 8.13 16.82
CA PHE A 107 -0.39 9.47 17.36
C PHE A 107 -1.46 10.23 16.58
N SER A 108 -2.27 11.01 17.29
CA SER A 108 -3.13 12.02 16.66
C SER A 108 -3.46 13.16 17.61
N CYS A 109 -3.74 14.34 17.06
CA CYS A 109 -4.34 15.45 17.80
C CYS A 109 -4.98 16.47 16.85
N TRP A 110 -5.72 17.40 17.43
CA TRP A 110 -6.14 18.62 16.74
C TRP A 110 -5.22 19.76 17.16
N VAL A 111 -4.74 20.53 16.19
CA VAL A 111 -3.76 21.60 16.37
C VAL A 111 -4.34 22.90 15.82
N LYS A 112 -4.09 24.00 16.53
CA LYS A 112 -4.42 25.36 16.12
C LYS A 112 -3.25 26.28 16.49
N ILE A 113 -3.01 27.31 15.69
CA ILE A 113 -2.01 28.34 15.96
C ILE A 113 -2.70 29.69 16.20
N ASP A 114 -2.04 30.64 16.84
CA ASP A 114 -2.53 32.02 16.97
C ASP A 114 -2.12 32.89 15.75
N ARG A 115 -0.89 32.68 15.28
CA ARG A 115 -0.28 33.33 14.10
C ARG A 115 0.95 32.54 13.64
N PRO A 116 1.39 32.67 12.37
CA PRO A 116 0.74 33.38 11.26
C PRO A 116 -0.57 32.71 10.83
N THR A 117 -1.21 33.21 9.76
CA THR A 117 -2.48 32.64 9.24
C THR A 117 -2.39 31.14 8.98
N THR A 118 -1.25 30.69 8.45
CA THR A 118 -0.94 29.29 8.17
C THR A 118 0.51 29.00 8.50
N ALA A 119 0.80 27.86 9.15
CA ALA A 119 2.16 27.38 9.35
C ALA A 119 2.19 25.85 9.45
N HIS A 120 3.32 25.25 9.07
CA HIS A 120 3.55 23.84 9.36
C HIS A 120 3.92 23.65 10.83
N VAL A 121 3.25 22.71 11.47
CA VAL A 121 3.56 22.25 12.82
C VAL A 121 4.04 20.81 12.74
N LYS A 122 5.18 20.54 13.38
CA LYS A 122 5.69 19.19 13.59
C LYS A 122 5.38 18.74 15.00
N ALA A 123 4.98 17.50 15.15
CA ALA A 123 5.07 16.81 16.43
C ALA A 123 6.25 15.85 16.38
N LYS A 124 7.02 15.80 17.47
CA LYS A 124 8.28 15.05 17.59
C LYS A 124 8.34 14.33 18.93
N ILE A 125 9.15 13.29 18.99
CA ILE A 125 9.52 12.60 20.23
C ILE A 125 11.03 12.75 20.42
N LEU A 126 11.46 13.07 21.65
CA LEU A 126 12.85 13.13 22.09
C LEU A 126 13.09 12.05 23.15
N THR A 127 14.06 11.17 22.91
CA THR A 127 14.58 10.24 23.91
C THR A 127 15.66 10.94 24.72
N LEU A 128 15.45 11.14 26.02
CA LEU A 128 16.37 11.95 26.83
C LEU A 128 17.74 11.30 27.03
N ALA A 129 17.79 9.97 27.12
CA ALA A 129 19.02 9.24 27.43
C ALA A 129 20.13 9.39 26.37
N ASN A 130 19.77 9.67 25.12
CA ASN A 130 20.72 9.77 24.00
C ASN A 130 20.48 10.99 23.11
N ALA A 131 19.62 11.92 23.54
CA ALA A 131 19.19 13.09 22.79
C ALA A 131 18.65 12.79 21.37
N ALA A 132 18.24 11.55 21.09
CA ALA A 132 17.72 11.20 19.77
C ALA A 132 16.30 11.75 19.60
N SER A 133 16.08 12.52 18.53
CA SER A 133 14.76 13.04 18.19
C SER A 133 14.29 12.51 16.84
N GLN A 134 12.98 12.23 16.72
CA GLN A 134 12.36 11.84 15.46
C GLN A 134 11.01 12.54 15.29
N CYS A 135 10.72 12.93 14.05
CA CYS A 135 9.41 13.41 13.63
C CYS A 135 8.41 12.26 13.62
N LEU A 136 7.23 12.51 14.18
CA LEU A 136 6.16 11.52 14.24
C LEU A 136 4.96 11.88 13.35
N GLY A 137 4.82 13.15 12.97
CA GLY A 137 3.80 13.62 12.03
C GLY A 137 3.82 15.13 11.89
N THR A 138 3.25 15.62 10.81
CA THR A 138 3.17 17.05 10.48
C THR A 138 1.74 17.46 10.13
N ALA A 139 1.45 18.74 10.30
CA ALA A 139 0.22 19.33 9.78
C ALA A 139 0.44 20.75 9.27
N LEU A 140 -0.24 21.13 8.18
CA LEU A 140 -0.44 22.52 7.80
C LEU A 140 -1.60 23.09 8.65
N VAL A 141 -1.25 23.96 9.60
CA VAL A 141 -2.16 24.47 10.62
C VAL A 141 -2.57 25.89 10.32
N ARG A 142 -3.86 26.19 10.49
CA ARG A 142 -4.44 27.53 10.35
C ARG A 142 -4.71 28.18 11.70
N ASN A 143 -4.81 29.51 11.72
CA ASN A 143 -5.12 30.26 12.93
C ASN A 143 -6.62 30.48 13.19
N ASP A 144 -7.48 30.18 12.22
CA ASP A 144 -8.93 30.37 12.33
C ASP A 144 -9.69 29.08 12.68
N CYS A 145 -9.11 27.90 12.43
CA CYS A 145 -9.70 26.59 12.68
C CYS A 145 -8.70 25.58 13.29
N TRP A 146 -9.19 24.39 13.64
CA TRP A 146 -8.40 23.26 14.13
C TRP A 146 -8.04 22.32 12.98
N SER A 147 -6.75 22.13 12.72
CA SER A 147 -6.22 21.15 11.76
C SER A 147 -5.94 19.81 12.44
N PHE A 148 -6.12 18.71 11.73
CA PHE A 148 -5.83 17.37 12.26
C PHE A 148 -4.40 16.95 11.92
N LEU A 149 -3.64 16.57 12.95
CA LEU A 149 -2.31 16.00 12.83
C LEU A 149 -2.40 14.52 13.21
N LYS A 150 -2.05 13.64 12.27
CA LYS A 150 -1.93 12.19 12.49
C LYS A 150 -0.51 11.76 12.22
N GLY A 151 -0.05 10.76 12.96
CA GLY A 151 1.31 10.29 12.87
C GLY A 151 1.54 8.98 13.60
N GLY A 152 2.81 8.61 13.71
CA GLY A 152 3.21 7.45 14.47
C GLY A 152 4.72 7.24 14.44
N PHE A 153 5.19 6.35 15.32
CA PHE A 153 6.59 5.97 15.38
C PHE A 153 6.81 4.63 16.08
N THR A 154 7.98 4.04 15.84
CA THR A 154 8.63 3.08 16.74
C THR A 154 9.92 3.73 17.28
N LEU A 155 10.37 3.33 18.47
CA LEU A 155 11.64 3.84 18.99
C LEU A 155 12.82 2.99 18.51
N ASN A 156 13.96 3.62 18.24
CA ASN A 156 15.20 2.91 17.92
C ASN A 156 15.73 2.06 19.09
N SER A 157 15.47 2.51 20.31
CA SER A 157 15.84 1.83 21.56
C SER A 157 14.79 2.10 22.63
N ALA A 158 14.67 1.21 23.61
CA ALA A 158 13.81 1.47 24.76
C ALA A 158 14.28 2.74 25.48
N SER A 159 13.34 3.44 26.11
CA SER A 159 13.59 4.72 26.76
C SER A 159 12.86 4.80 28.09
N GLU A 160 13.61 5.07 29.16
CA GLU A 160 13.03 5.32 30.48
C GLU A 160 12.21 6.61 30.50
N THR A 161 12.69 7.65 29.82
CA THR A 161 12.01 8.94 29.75
C THR A 161 12.15 9.53 28.34
N SER A 162 11.00 9.87 27.76
CA SER A 162 10.91 10.58 26.49
C SER A 162 10.00 11.80 26.62
N VAL A 163 10.19 12.79 25.76
CA VAL A 163 9.34 13.97 25.70
C VAL A 163 8.72 14.08 24.31
N LEU A 164 7.40 14.03 24.24
CA LEU A 164 6.65 14.36 23.02
C LEU A 164 6.41 15.86 23.01
N TYR A 165 6.82 16.56 21.97
CA TYR A 165 6.72 18.01 21.89
C TYR A 165 6.32 18.46 20.48
N PHE A 166 5.93 19.73 20.37
CA PHE A 166 5.49 20.35 19.13
C PHE A 166 6.38 21.54 18.82
N GLN A 167 6.57 21.81 17.53
CA GLN A 167 7.30 22.98 17.07
C GLN A 167 6.73 23.51 15.77
N PHE A 168 6.88 24.81 15.56
CA PHE A 168 6.77 25.36 14.22
C PHE A 168 7.92 24.84 13.36
N ALA A 169 7.61 24.56 12.11
CA ALA A 169 8.63 24.43 11.10
C ALA A 169 9.12 25.82 10.69
N ILE A 170 10.41 26.10 10.88
CA ILE A 170 11.02 27.35 10.43
C ILE A 170 11.56 27.11 9.02
N TYR A 171 10.95 27.74 8.01
CA TYR A 171 11.36 27.63 6.61
C TYR A 171 12.56 28.52 6.25
N SER A 172 12.87 29.55 7.04
CA SER A 172 14.10 30.32 6.90
C SER A 172 14.44 31.08 8.19
N LEU A 173 15.74 31.25 8.46
CA LEU A 173 16.28 32.04 9.57
C LEU A 173 15.89 33.54 9.53
N GLN A 174 15.20 34.01 8.49
CA GLN A 174 14.92 35.43 8.26
C GLN A 174 13.50 35.90 8.64
N THR A 175 12.63 35.01 9.11
CA THR A 175 11.27 35.39 9.59
C THR A 175 11.04 35.07 11.06
N ALA A 176 12.11 34.81 11.83
CA ALA A 176 12.05 34.77 13.28
C ALA A 176 11.84 36.20 13.84
N SER A 177 10.65 36.75 13.66
CA SER A 177 10.19 37.77 14.60
C SER A 177 9.88 37.06 15.91
N PRO A 178 10.55 37.39 17.04
CA PRO A 178 10.42 36.71 18.34
C PRO A 178 9.10 37.05 19.04
N ASN A 179 8.05 37.36 18.28
CA ASN A 179 6.71 37.50 18.78
C ASN A 179 6.13 36.09 18.90
N ALA A 180 6.46 35.41 20.01
CA ALA A 180 6.09 34.05 20.39
C ALA A 180 4.71 33.65 19.84
N SER A 181 4.70 32.88 18.75
CA SER A 181 3.51 32.19 18.28
C SER A 181 3.25 31.00 19.18
N THR A 182 1.97 30.74 19.47
CA THR A 182 1.54 29.68 20.38
C THR A 182 0.90 28.54 19.59
N ILE A 183 1.36 27.32 19.83
CA ILE A 183 0.70 26.10 19.35
C ILE A 183 -0.30 25.66 20.42
N SER A 184 -1.57 25.52 20.04
CA SER A 184 -2.61 24.96 20.87
C SER A 184 -2.98 23.57 20.37
N ILE A 185 -3.12 22.61 21.29
CA ILE A 185 -3.59 21.27 20.96
C ILE A 185 -4.88 20.93 21.71
N ARG A 186 -5.70 20.06 21.11
CA ARG A 186 -6.85 19.41 21.72
C ARG A 186 -6.89 17.96 21.31
N SER A 187 -7.57 17.15 22.14
CA SER A 187 -7.87 15.75 21.82
C SER A 187 -6.65 14.91 21.42
N ALA A 188 -5.51 15.15 22.09
CA ALA A 188 -4.29 14.42 21.83
C ALA A 188 -4.39 12.96 22.28
N SER A 189 -3.90 12.05 21.44
CA SER A 189 -3.85 10.61 21.71
C SER A 189 -2.53 10.01 21.28
N LEU A 190 -2.01 9.12 22.11
CA LEU A 190 -0.90 8.22 21.77
C LEU A 190 -1.32 6.81 22.16
N GLN A 191 -1.57 5.95 21.17
CA GLN A 191 -2.01 4.58 21.39
C GLN A 191 -0.86 3.61 21.11
N PRO A 192 -0.36 2.86 22.12
CA PRO A 192 0.58 1.79 21.91
C PRO A 192 -0.12 0.55 21.33
N PHE A 193 0.57 -0.12 20.40
CA PHE A 193 0.21 -1.41 19.85
C PHE A 193 1.42 -2.34 19.93
N SER A 194 1.19 -3.60 20.31
CA SER A 194 2.22 -4.63 20.16
C SER A 194 2.46 -4.95 18.68
N PRO A 195 3.62 -5.52 18.31
CA PRO A 195 3.85 -6.03 16.96
C PRO A 195 2.76 -6.99 16.48
N GLU A 196 2.27 -7.87 17.36
CA GLU A 196 1.21 -8.82 17.06
C GLU A 196 -0.11 -8.12 16.77
N GLN A 197 -0.46 -7.09 17.54
CA GLN A 197 -1.67 -6.29 17.30
C GLN A 197 -1.57 -5.56 15.96
N TRP A 198 -0.43 -4.92 15.67
CA TRP A 198 -0.23 -4.21 14.40
C TRP A 198 -0.30 -5.15 13.20
N ASN A 199 0.31 -6.33 13.32
CA ASN A 199 0.22 -7.38 12.31
C ASN A 199 -1.20 -7.90 12.13
N GLN A 200 -1.92 -8.14 13.24
CA GLN A 200 -3.32 -8.58 13.17
C GLN A 200 -4.20 -7.54 12.47
N HIS A 201 -3.98 -6.25 12.69
CA HIS A 201 -4.70 -5.20 11.97
C HIS A 201 -4.44 -5.26 10.45
N ARG A 202 -3.20 -5.53 10.03
CA ARG A 202 -2.89 -5.74 8.60
C ARG A 202 -3.65 -6.94 8.03
N GLU A 203 -3.61 -8.06 8.73
CA GLU A 203 -4.32 -9.28 8.30
C GLU A 203 -5.84 -9.06 8.24
N ASP A 204 -6.43 -8.40 9.23
CA ASP A 204 -7.86 -8.06 9.24
C ASP A 204 -8.23 -7.19 8.03
N ARG A 205 -7.39 -6.19 7.68
CA ARG A 205 -7.60 -5.39 6.47
C ARG A 205 -7.41 -6.20 5.20
N ILE A 206 -6.46 -7.13 5.14
CA ILE A 206 -6.28 -8.00 3.97
C ILE A 206 -7.52 -8.87 3.78
N GLN A 207 -8.06 -9.48 4.85
CA GLN A 207 -9.29 -10.28 4.76
C GLN A 207 -10.48 -9.44 4.27
N LEU A 208 -10.60 -8.19 4.73
CA LEU A 208 -11.71 -7.31 4.38
C LEU A 208 -11.60 -6.73 2.96
N ASN A 209 -10.42 -6.25 2.57
CA ASN A 209 -10.27 -5.47 1.35
C ASN A 209 -9.82 -6.35 0.18
N ARG A 210 -8.94 -7.32 0.42
CA ARG A 210 -8.26 -8.11 -0.63
C ARG A 210 -8.84 -9.50 -0.85
N LYS A 211 -9.81 -9.93 -0.04
CA LYS A 211 -10.39 -11.28 -0.11
C LYS A 211 -11.90 -11.28 -0.04
N ARG A 212 -12.56 -12.33 -0.54
CA ARG A 212 -14.00 -12.55 -0.45
C ARG A 212 -14.32 -13.98 -0.04
N PHE A 213 -15.41 -14.12 0.71
CA PHE A 213 -16.01 -15.42 0.95
C PHE A 213 -16.74 -15.87 -0.31
N VAL A 214 -16.54 -17.13 -0.67
CA VAL A 214 -17.15 -17.78 -1.83
C VAL A 214 -17.90 -19.00 -1.35
N ASN A 215 -19.11 -19.18 -1.88
CA ASN A 215 -19.92 -20.37 -1.67
C ASN A 215 -20.30 -20.98 -3.03
N VAL A 216 -19.73 -22.15 -3.31
CA VAL A 216 -20.00 -22.94 -4.51
C VAL A 216 -21.12 -23.93 -4.20
N HIS A 217 -22.24 -23.80 -4.91
CA HIS A 217 -23.37 -24.71 -4.86
C HIS A 217 -23.32 -25.68 -6.04
N VAL A 218 -23.36 -26.98 -5.74
CA VAL A 218 -23.34 -28.04 -6.76
C VAL A 218 -24.71 -28.69 -6.85
N ALA A 219 -25.26 -28.72 -8.06
CA ALA A 219 -26.51 -29.40 -8.36
C ALA A 219 -26.35 -30.43 -9.48
N ASP A 220 -27.21 -31.44 -9.50
CA ASP A 220 -27.34 -32.38 -10.62
C ASP A 220 -28.16 -31.77 -11.77
N SER A 221 -28.38 -32.55 -12.82
CA SER A 221 -29.17 -32.13 -13.99
C SER A 221 -30.63 -31.80 -13.65
N ASN A 222 -31.16 -32.33 -12.55
CA ASN A 222 -32.52 -32.08 -12.08
C ASN A 222 -32.60 -30.88 -11.11
N GLY A 223 -31.47 -30.23 -10.82
CA GLY A 223 -31.39 -29.14 -9.86
C GLY A 223 -31.33 -29.59 -8.39
N SER A 224 -31.18 -30.89 -8.13
CA SER A 224 -31.02 -31.42 -6.77
C SER A 224 -29.59 -31.21 -6.28
N ARG A 225 -29.43 -30.91 -4.99
CA ARG A 225 -28.13 -30.67 -4.36
C ARG A 225 -27.28 -31.93 -4.36
N VAL A 226 -25.99 -31.80 -4.69
CA VAL A 226 -25.05 -32.92 -4.70
C VAL A 226 -24.12 -32.85 -3.49
N VAL A 227 -24.25 -33.83 -2.60
CA VAL A 227 -23.44 -33.97 -1.38
C VAL A 227 -22.21 -34.83 -1.66
N GLY A 228 -21.03 -34.40 -1.20
CA GLY A 228 -19.77 -35.14 -1.39
C GLY A 228 -19.12 -34.98 -2.78
N ALA A 229 -19.54 -34.00 -3.58
CA ALA A 229 -18.86 -33.64 -4.83
C ALA A 229 -17.49 -33.04 -4.51
N LYS A 230 -16.44 -33.50 -5.18
CA LYS A 230 -15.09 -32.94 -5.07
C LYS A 230 -15.06 -31.61 -5.81
N VAL A 231 -14.56 -30.57 -5.15
CA VAL A 231 -14.43 -29.21 -5.70
C VAL A 231 -12.96 -28.83 -5.68
N ALA A 232 -12.46 -28.33 -6.81
CA ALA A 232 -11.13 -27.77 -6.96
C ALA A 232 -11.23 -26.35 -7.51
N VAL A 233 -10.54 -25.41 -6.87
CA VAL A 233 -10.50 -24.00 -7.26
C VAL A 233 -9.06 -23.56 -7.42
N HIS A 234 -8.78 -22.93 -8.56
CA HIS A 234 -7.46 -22.44 -8.94
C HIS A 234 -7.53 -20.98 -9.35
N GLN A 235 -6.71 -20.12 -8.74
CA GLN A 235 -6.60 -18.72 -9.14
C GLN A 235 -5.82 -18.61 -10.45
N ILE A 236 -6.36 -17.88 -11.42
CA ILE A 236 -5.78 -17.64 -12.75
C ILE A 236 -4.98 -16.33 -12.73
N THR A 237 -5.60 -15.25 -12.24
CA THR A 237 -4.98 -13.92 -12.18
C THR A 237 -5.20 -13.28 -10.81
N ARG A 238 -4.29 -12.38 -10.46
CA ARG A 238 -4.39 -11.52 -9.27
C ARG A 238 -5.01 -10.19 -9.69
N ASP A 239 -5.97 -9.72 -8.91
CA ASP A 239 -6.59 -8.40 -9.12
C ASP A 239 -5.63 -7.25 -8.77
N PHE A 240 -4.94 -7.35 -7.63
CA PHE A 240 -4.05 -6.29 -7.15
C PHE A 240 -2.82 -6.10 -8.07
N PRO A 241 -2.61 -4.91 -8.65
CA PRO A 241 -1.41 -4.55 -9.39
C PRO A 241 -0.18 -4.54 -8.49
N PHE A 242 0.73 -5.47 -8.76
CA PHE A 242 2.02 -5.57 -8.13
C PHE A 242 3.08 -5.69 -9.22
N GLY A 243 3.93 -4.67 -9.33
CA GLY A 243 4.83 -4.50 -10.45
C GLY A 243 6.25 -4.11 -10.07
N SER A 244 7.10 -4.04 -11.09
CA SER A 244 8.47 -3.52 -10.98
C SER A 244 8.77 -2.63 -12.19
N ALA A 245 9.65 -1.66 -11.98
CA ALA A 245 10.32 -0.97 -13.06
C ALA A 245 11.08 -1.99 -13.93
N ILE A 246 11.07 -1.75 -15.24
CA ILE A 246 11.85 -2.47 -16.25
C ILE A 246 12.62 -1.46 -17.10
N SER A 247 13.77 -1.88 -17.61
CA SER A 247 14.57 -1.12 -18.56
C SER A 247 14.76 -1.93 -19.85
N ARG A 248 15.40 -1.33 -20.85
CA ARG A 248 15.76 -1.98 -22.12
C ARG A 248 16.47 -3.34 -21.99
N THR A 249 17.09 -3.65 -20.86
CA THR A 249 17.85 -4.90 -20.65
C THR A 249 16.98 -6.15 -20.57
N ILE A 250 15.67 -6.00 -20.36
CA ILE A 250 14.71 -7.11 -20.42
C ILE A 250 14.44 -7.56 -21.87
N LEU A 251 14.66 -6.70 -22.86
CA LEU A 251 14.39 -7.00 -24.25
C LEU A 251 15.40 -8.02 -24.78
N GLY A 252 14.89 -9.17 -25.25
CA GLY A 252 15.70 -10.29 -25.73
C GLY A 252 16.35 -11.13 -24.63
N ASN A 253 16.23 -10.74 -23.35
CA ASN A 253 16.78 -11.48 -22.23
C ASN A 253 15.73 -12.43 -21.64
N LYS A 254 15.69 -13.67 -22.14
CA LYS A 254 14.69 -14.67 -21.74
C LYS A 254 14.68 -14.95 -20.23
N LEU A 255 15.84 -14.99 -19.58
CA LEU A 255 15.91 -15.24 -18.13
C LEU A 255 15.28 -14.09 -17.34
N TYR A 256 15.51 -12.85 -17.75
CA TYR A 256 14.85 -11.69 -17.12
C TYR A 256 13.34 -11.73 -17.35
N GLN A 257 12.91 -11.96 -18.59
CA GLN A 257 11.49 -12.03 -18.95
C GLN A 257 10.76 -13.11 -18.14
N GLU A 258 11.31 -14.33 -18.10
CA GLU A 258 10.74 -15.43 -17.32
C GLU A 258 10.72 -15.14 -15.81
N TRP A 259 11.75 -14.47 -15.29
CA TRP A 259 11.80 -14.09 -13.89
C TRP A 259 10.75 -13.02 -13.56
N PHE A 260 10.58 -12.01 -14.42
CA PHE A 260 9.61 -10.92 -14.25
C PHE A 260 8.17 -11.44 -14.36
N ASN A 261 7.84 -12.18 -15.42
CA ASN A 261 6.48 -12.63 -15.73
C ASN A 261 5.89 -13.58 -14.68
N LYS A 262 6.75 -14.30 -13.94
CA LYS A 262 6.30 -15.16 -12.82
C LYS A 262 5.80 -14.36 -11.61
N ARG A 263 6.13 -13.07 -11.52
CA ARG A 263 5.99 -12.27 -10.29
C ARG A 263 5.06 -11.08 -10.46
N PHE A 264 5.20 -10.39 -11.58
CA PHE A 264 4.60 -9.06 -11.75
C PHE A 264 3.47 -9.08 -12.77
N ASN A 265 2.38 -8.38 -12.44
CA ASN A 265 1.25 -8.12 -13.35
C ASN A 265 1.16 -6.62 -13.71
N ALA A 266 2.18 -5.84 -13.34
CA ALA A 266 2.30 -4.43 -13.68
C ALA A 266 3.76 -4.06 -13.95
N ALA A 267 3.99 -3.05 -14.78
CA ALA A 267 5.30 -2.55 -15.16
C ALA A 267 5.32 -1.01 -15.23
N VAL A 268 6.50 -0.43 -15.07
CA VAL A 268 6.80 0.98 -15.38
C VAL A 268 8.16 1.01 -16.07
N PHE A 269 8.36 1.92 -17.01
CA PHE A 269 9.65 2.02 -17.71
C PHE A 269 10.55 2.97 -16.93
N GLU A 270 11.77 2.52 -16.61
CA GLU A 270 12.67 3.27 -15.74
C GLU A 270 13.07 4.62 -16.36
N ASN A 271 13.37 4.61 -17.66
CA ASN A 271 13.88 5.78 -18.38
C ASN A 271 13.27 5.96 -19.77
N GLU A 272 12.76 4.90 -20.37
CA GLU A 272 12.49 4.80 -21.80
C GLU A 272 11.33 5.67 -22.28
N LEU A 273 10.51 6.21 -21.37
CA LEU A 273 9.49 7.20 -21.68
C LEU A 273 9.88 8.62 -21.32
N LYS A 274 10.93 8.86 -20.52
CA LYS A 274 11.30 10.20 -20.06
C LYS A 274 11.68 11.08 -21.25
N TRP A 275 11.43 12.38 -21.13
CA TRP A 275 11.55 13.30 -22.27
C TRP A 275 12.98 13.34 -22.85
N TYR A 276 14.01 13.28 -22.00
CA TYR A 276 15.39 13.25 -22.47
C TYR A 276 15.75 11.96 -23.24
N ALA A 277 15.04 10.85 -23.00
CA ALA A 277 15.29 9.59 -23.68
C ALA A 277 14.59 9.56 -25.04
N THR A 278 13.37 10.11 -25.10
CA THR A 278 12.49 10.02 -26.27
C THR A 278 12.62 11.21 -27.21
N GLU A 279 13.12 12.37 -26.78
CA GLU A 279 13.37 13.53 -27.64
C GLU A 279 14.65 14.28 -27.20
N PRO A 280 15.85 13.67 -27.35
CA PRO A 280 17.11 14.30 -26.94
C PRO A 280 17.49 15.54 -27.76
N TYR A 281 16.91 15.69 -28.96
CA TYR A 281 17.07 16.85 -29.83
C TYR A 281 15.69 17.30 -30.32
N PRO A 282 15.46 18.62 -30.53
CA PRO A 282 14.14 19.14 -30.86
C PRO A 282 13.59 18.52 -32.15
N GLY A 283 12.39 17.94 -32.07
CA GLY A 283 11.68 17.28 -33.17
C GLY A 283 12.29 15.95 -33.63
N LYS A 284 13.28 15.41 -32.92
CA LYS A 284 13.89 14.10 -33.21
C LYS A 284 13.47 13.08 -32.16
N GLU A 285 12.26 12.58 -32.35
CA GLU A 285 11.63 11.61 -31.46
C GLU A 285 12.12 10.19 -31.74
N ASP A 286 12.42 9.41 -30.69
CA ASP A 286 12.71 7.98 -30.77
C ASP A 286 11.98 7.23 -29.64
N TYR A 287 10.93 6.51 -30.02
CA TYR A 287 10.12 5.69 -29.13
C TYR A 287 10.39 4.19 -29.28
N THR A 288 11.41 3.80 -30.07
CA THR A 288 11.64 2.41 -30.48
C THR A 288 11.73 1.45 -29.29
N VAL A 289 12.45 1.85 -28.24
CA VAL A 289 12.63 1.01 -27.05
C VAL A 289 11.37 0.97 -26.19
N ALA A 290 10.69 2.12 -26.02
CA ALA A 290 9.42 2.19 -25.29
C ALA A 290 8.34 1.33 -25.94
N ASP A 291 8.24 1.34 -27.28
CA ASP A 291 7.32 0.50 -28.03
C ASP A 291 7.60 -0.99 -27.81
N GLN A 292 8.86 -1.40 -27.82
CA GLN A 292 9.26 -2.79 -27.58
C GLN A 292 8.96 -3.23 -26.14
N LEU A 293 9.19 -2.35 -25.15
CA LEU A 293 8.85 -2.64 -23.75
C LEU A 293 7.34 -2.75 -23.56
N LEU A 294 6.55 -1.86 -24.18
CA LEU A 294 5.10 -1.91 -24.12
C LEU A 294 4.55 -3.20 -24.76
N GLN A 295 5.07 -3.58 -25.93
CA GLN A 295 4.72 -4.86 -26.56
C GLN A 295 5.06 -6.06 -25.66
N PHE A 296 6.22 -6.03 -24.98
CA PHE A 296 6.58 -7.07 -24.02
C PHE A 296 5.58 -7.13 -22.85
N VAL A 297 5.20 -5.99 -22.28
CA VAL A 297 4.25 -5.93 -21.16
C VAL A 297 2.87 -6.45 -21.59
N GLN A 298 2.35 -5.99 -22.73
CA GLN A 298 1.06 -6.41 -23.28
C GLN A 298 1.03 -7.90 -23.62
N ALA A 299 2.11 -8.45 -24.18
CA ALA A 299 2.20 -9.88 -24.51
C ALA A 299 2.21 -10.81 -23.28
N ASN A 300 2.38 -10.26 -22.07
CA ASN A 300 2.41 -10.99 -20.81
C ASN A 300 1.22 -10.64 -19.89
N ASP A 301 0.14 -10.09 -20.47
CA ASP A 301 -1.10 -9.74 -19.75
C ASP A 301 -0.87 -8.85 -18.51
N ALA A 302 0.16 -8.00 -18.57
CA ALA A 302 0.49 -7.03 -17.53
C ALA A 302 0.08 -5.61 -17.95
N VAL A 303 -0.16 -4.74 -16.96
CA VAL A 303 -0.47 -3.32 -17.20
C VAL A 303 0.78 -2.46 -17.13
N ALA A 304 0.83 -1.35 -17.89
CA ALA A 304 1.94 -0.41 -17.85
C ALA A 304 1.52 0.95 -17.25
N ARG A 305 2.36 1.52 -16.38
CA ARG A 305 2.27 2.93 -15.98
C ARG A 305 3.14 3.80 -16.88
N GLY A 306 2.57 4.90 -17.36
CA GLY A 306 3.28 5.89 -18.15
C GLY A 306 4.04 6.86 -17.24
N HIS A 307 5.36 6.69 -17.16
CA HIS A 307 6.24 7.50 -16.33
C HIS A 307 7.40 8.05 -17.17
N ASN A 308 7.48 9.35 -17.43
CA ASN A 308 6.51 10.40 -17.14
C ASN A 308 6.42 11.34 -18.35
N ILE A 309 5.38 12.19 -18.40
CA ILE A 309 5.26 13.18 -19.47
C ILE A 309 6.29 14.28 -19.26
N PHE A 310 6.30 14.86 -18.04
CA PHE A 310 7.25 15.87 -17.58
C PHE A 310 7.85 15.50 -16.23
N TRP A 311 9.06 16.01 -16.00
CA TRP A 311 9.74 15.97 -14.71
C TRP A 311 10.18 17.39 -14.36
N GLU A 312 9.79 17.88 -13.19
CA GLU A 312 10.03 19.26 -12.77
C GLU A 312 11.48 19.52 -12.36
N ASP A 313 12.27 18.51 -11.97
CA ASP A 313 13.70 18.71 -11.70
C ASP A 313 14.44 19.08 -13.02
N PRO A 314 15.03 20.29 -13.12
CA PRO A 314 15.75 20.75 -14.30
C PRO A 314 16.91 19.84 -14.71
N LYS A 315 17.42 19.00 -13.80
CA LYS A 315 18.44 17.99 -14.07
C LYS A 315 17.99 17.03 -15.17
N TYR A 316 16.74 16.59 -15.12
CA TYR A 316 16.18 15.59 -16.04
C TYR A 316 15.39 16.18 -17.21
N THR A 317 15.38 17.49 -17.35
CA THR A 317 14.82 18.14 -18.55
C THR A 317 15.80 18.03 -19.73
N PRO A 318 15.37 17.78 -21.00
CA PRO A 318 16.26 17.76 -22.15
C PRO A 318 17.08 19.04 -22.28
N ALA A 319 18.36 18.94 -22.66
CA ALA A 319 19.27 20.08 -22.70
C ALA A 319 18.76 21.24 -23.58
N TRP A 320 18.09 20.94 -24.69
CA TRP A 320 17.54 21.94 -25.60
C TRP A 320 16.29 22.65 -25.04
N VAL A 321 15.61 22.08 -24.05
CA VAL A 321 14.43 22.66 -23.39
C VAL A 321 14.82 23.62 -22.25
N LYS A 322 15.95 23.39 -21.57
CA LYS A 322 16.34 24.10 -20.33
C LYS A 322 16.32 25.63 -20.42
N ASN A 323 16.67 26.16 -21.59
CA ASN A 323 16.75 27.59 -21.86
C ASN A 323 15.51 28.17 -22.56
N LEU A 324 14.51 27.35 -22.89
CA LEU A 324 13.27 27.82 -23.49
C LEU A 324 12.41 28.52 -22.43
N THR A 325 11.68 29.55 -22.87
CA THR A 325 10.70 30.28 -22.06
C THR A 325 9.50 30.69 -22.92
N GLY A 326 8.44 31.19 -22.29
CA GLY A 326 7.31 31.81 -22.98
C GLY A 326 6.68 30.91 -24.05
N SER A 327 6.46 31.45 -25.25
CA SER A 327 5.79 30.72 -26.35
C SER A 327 6.59 29.53 -26.86
N GLN A 328 7.92 29.58 -26.85
CA GLN A 328 8.77 28.49 -27.32
C GLN A 328 8.67 27.28 -26.41
N LEU A 329 8.75 27.50 -25.08
CA LEU A 329 8.58 26.42 -24.12
C LEU A 329 7.14 25.88 -24.14
N ARG A 330 6.12 26.75 -24.26
CA ARG A 330 4.72 26.31 -24.36
C ARG A 330 4.50 25.42 -25.59
N ALA A 331 5.10 25.75 -26.73
CA ALA A 331 5.04 24.94 -27.93
C ALA A 331 5.74 23.58 -27.75
N ALA A 332 6.93 23.56 -27.13
CA ALA A 332 7.66 22.32 -26.85
C ALA A 332 6.88 21.38 -25.91
N VAL A 333 6.34 21.93 -24.82
CA VAL A 333 5.46 21.19 -23.89
C VAL A 333 4.24 20.64 -24.61
N SER A 334 3.54 21.45 -25.40
CA SER A 334 2.33 21.00 -26.11
C SER A 334 2.66 19.89 -27.11
N GLY A 335 3.76 20.04 -27.86
CA GLY A 335 4.24 19.02 -28.79
C GLY A 335 4.59 17.71 -28.09
N ARG A 336 5.23 17.79 -26.91
CA ARG A 336 5.55 16.63 -26.08
C ARG A 336 4.30 15.85 -25.66
N ILE A 337 3.29 16.54 -25.13
CA ILE A 337 2.03 15.89 -24.70
C ILE A 337 1.36 15.22 -25.90
N GLU A 338 1.23 15.94 -27.02
CA GLU A 338 0.57 15.44 -28.23
C GLU A 338 1.30 14.23 -28.83
N SER A 339 2.63 14.29 -28.95
CA SER A 339 3.45 13.18 -29.46
C SER A 339 3.23 11.90 -28.65
N LEU A 340 3.35 12.01 -27.33
CA LEU A 340 3.37 10.87 -26.43
C LEU A 340 1.96 10.29 -26.21
N LEU A 341 0.96 11.13 -25.95
CA LEU A 341 -0.41 10.65 -25.70
C LEU A 341 -1.18 10.28 -26.97
N SER A 342 -0.88 10.89 -28.12
CA SER A 342 -1.47 10.41 -29.39
C SER A 342 -0.91 9.06 -29.79
N ARG A 343 0.36 8.77 -29.47
CA ARG A 343 1.01 7.50 -29.76
C ARG A 343 0.48 6.36 -28.89
N TYR A 344 0.35 6.60 -27.59
CA TYR A 344 0.09 5.55 -26.59
C TYR A 344 -1.32 5.60 -25.98
N LYS A 345 -2.28 6.13 -26.74
CA LYS A 345 -3.65 6.32 -26.30
C LYS A 345 -4.28 5.00 -25.87
N GLY A 346 -4.66 4.89 -24.60
CA GLY A 346 -5.23 3.67 -24.02
C GLY A 346 -4.26 2.52 -23.75
N ASP A 347 -2.95 2.69 -23.99
CA ASP A 347 -1.95 1.64 -23.75
C ASP A 347 -1.41 1.64 -22.32
N PHE A 348 -1.39 2.81 -21.66
CA PHE A 348 -0.97 2.96 -20.27
C PHE A 348 -2.19 3.17 -19.38
N VAL A 349 -2.25 2.46 -18.25
CA VAL A 349 -3.38 2.57 -17.32
C VAL A 349 -3.37 3.88 -16.52
N HIS A 350 -2.18 4.45 -16.34
CA HIS A 350 -1.93 5.70 -15.60
C HIS A 350 -0.88 6.55 -16.31
N TRP A 351 -0.94 7.87 -16.12
CA TRP A 351 0.12 8.79 -16.51
C TRP A 351 0.56 9.70 -15.36
N ASP A 352 1.86 9.70 -15.09
CA ASP A 352 2.51 10.72 -14.28
C ASP A 352 2.71 11.96 -15.17
N VAL A 353 1.86 12.97 -14.99
CA VAL A 353 1.82 14.15 -15.88
C VAL A 353 3.01 15.07 -15.62
N SER A 354 3.21 15.49 -14.38
CA SER A 354 4.40 16.24 -13.96
C SER A 354 4.94 15.63 -12.66
N ASN A 355 6.12 15.02 -12.76
CA ASN A 355 6.81 14.37 -11.65
C ASN A 355 7.48 15.39 -10.72
N GLU A 356 7.38 15.18 -9.41
CA GLU A 356 8.11 15.91 -8.35
C GLU A 356 7.80 17.41 -8.22
N MET A 357 6.54 17.80 -8.51
CA MET A 357 6.11 19.20 -8.48
C MET A 357 5.95 19.81 -7.08
N LEU A 358 6.12 19.03 -6.01
CA LEU A 358 6.20 19.57 -4.65
C LEU A 358 7.58 20.10 -4.30
N HIS A 359 8.63 19.64 -4.99
CA HIS A 359 10.02 20.02 -4.74
C HIS A 359 10.57 20.96 -5.80
N PHE A 360 10.07 20.86 -7.03
CA PHE A 360 10.56 21.62 -8.17
C PHE A 360 9.41 22.25 -8.96
N ASP A 361 9.71 23.34 -9.65
CA ASP A 361 8.73 24.21 -10.32
C ASP A 361 9.26 24.73 -11.67
N PHE A 362 10.08 23.93 -12.37
CA PHE A 362 10.80 24.36 -13.58
C PHE A 362 9.87 24.99 -14.61
N TYR A 363 8.71 24.37 -14.84
CA TYR A 363 7.78 24.83 -15.86
C TYR A 363 6.94 26.01 -15.37
N GLU A 364 6.38 25.97 -14.15
CA GLU A 364 5.58 27.07 -13.61
C GLU A 364 6.40 28.37 -13.49
N ASN A 365 7.68 28.29 -13.13
CA ASN A 365 8.57 29.46 -13.10
C ASN A 365 8.81 30.10 -14.47
N ARG A 366 8.63 29.36 -15.57
CA ARG A 366 8.90 29.84 -16.94
C ARG A 366 7.65 30.14 -17.76
N LEU A 367 6.54 29.50 -17.41
CA LEU A 367 5.27 29.58 -18.15
C LEU A 367 4.16 30.26 -17.34
N GLY A 368 4.35 30.45 -16.03
CA GLY A 368 3.38 30.98 -15.08
C GLY A 368 2.72 29.88 -14.24
N GLY A 369 2.15 30.24 -13.09
CA GLY A 369 1.57 29.30 -12.11
C GLY A 369 0.35 28.49 -12.57
N ASN A 370 -0.18 28.75 -13.77
CA ASN A 370 -1.23 27.93 -14.37
C ASN A 370 -0.69 26.87 -15.36
N ALA A 371 0.63 26.81 -15.57
CA ALA A 371 1.22 25.92 -16.56
C ALA A 371 0.87 24.45 -16.29
N THR A 372 0.95 24.00 -15.03
CA THR A 372 0.59 22.62 -14.69
C THR A 372 -0.89 22.33 -14.97
N VAL A 373 -1.80 23.28 -14.72
CA VAL A 373 -3.22 23.12 -15.10
C VAL A 373 -3.35 22.89 -16.61
N ASP A 374 -2.68 23.70 -17.43
CA ASP A 374 -2.67 23.55 -18.89
C ASP A 374 -2.14 22.17 -19.32
N PHE A 375 -1.18 21.59 -18.58
CA PHE A 375 -0.60 20.27 -18.88
C PHE A 375 -1.62 19.16 -18.68
N PHE A 376 -2.30 19.16 -17.53
CA PHE A 376 -3.35 18.17 -17.23
C PHE A 376 -4.53 18.31 -18.20
N ASP A 377 -4.97 19.53 -18.50
CA ASP A 377 -6.05 19.77 -19.47
C ASP A 377 -5.67 19.29 -20.87
N THR A 378 -4.43 19.53 -21.29
CA THR A 378 -3.94 19.06 -22.60
C THR A 378 -3.81 17.54 -22.62
N ALA A 379 -3.33 16.93 -21.52
CA ALA A 379 -3.25 15.49 -21.40
C ALA A 379 -4.63 14.83 -21.48
N LYS A 380 -5.63 15.35 -20.75
CA LYS A 380 -7.00 14.83 -20.78
C LYS A 380 -7.68 15.03 -22.13
N ARG A 381 -7.35 16.09 -22.88
CA ARG A 381 -7.85 16.26 -24.26
C ARG A 381 -7.25 15.24 -25.23
N ALA A 382 -5.96 14.96 -25.12
CA ALA A 382 -5.27 13.99 -25.97
C ALA A 382 -5.76 12.56 -25.69
N ASP A 383 -5.84 12.18 -24.41
CA ASP A 383 -6.40 10.91 -23.95
C ASP A 383 -7.44 11.10 -22.82
N PRO A 384 -8.74 11.20 -23.17
CA PRO A 384 -9.81 11.36 -22.18
C PRO A 384 -9.98 10.19 -21.21
N LEU A 385 -9.46 9.01 -21.54
CA LEU A 385 -9.55 7.81 -20.72
C LEU A 385 -8.30 7.59 -19.86
N ALA A 386 -7.24 8.38 -20.08
CA ALA A 386 -6.05 8.34 -19.24
C ALA A 386 -6.41 8.75 -17.81
N THR A 387 -5.98 7.93 -16.86
CA THR A 387 -6.03 8.22 -15.43
C THR A 387 -4.80 9.03 -15.06
N LEU A 388 -4.98 10.29 -14.67
CA LEU A 388 -3.87 11.22 -14.43
C LEU A 388 -3.47 11.26 -12.95
N PHE A 389 -2.16 11.12 -12.70
CA PHE A 389 -1.57 11.06 -11.37
C PHE A 389 -0.72 12.30 -11.08
N LEU A 390 -0.74 12.72 -9.81
CA LEU A 390 0.36 13.46 -9.19
C LEU A 390 1.33 12.42 -8.64
N ASN A 391 2.62 12.51 -8.94
CA ASN A 391 3.64 11.59 -8.41
C ASN A 391 4.78 12.41 -7.77
N ASP A 392 5.11 12.09 -6.52
CA ASP A 392 6.12 12.82 -5.75
C ASP A 392 6.79 11.93 -4.70
N PHE A 393 8.04 12.27 -4.36
CA PHE A 393 8.82 11.59 -3.35
C PHE A 393 8.67 12.20 -1.95
N ASN A 394 9.20 11.52 -0.95
CA ASN A 394 9.26 11.92 0.46
C ASN A 394 7.92 12.10 1.21
N VAL A 395 6.79 12.08 0.52
CA VAL A 395 5.46 12.23 1.10
C VAL A 395 5.16 11.20 2.19
N VAL A 396 5.50 9.94 1.92
CA VAL A 396 5.21 8.79 2.78
C VAL A 396 6.45 8.29 3.54
N GLU A 397 7.63 8.72 3.12
CA GLU A 397 8.94 8.23 3.54
C GLU A 397 9.57 9.14 4.62
N VAL A 398 9.47 10.47 4.45
CA VAL A 398 10.27 11.43 5.22
C VAL A 398 9.38 12.48 5.90
N CYS A 399 9.06 12.25 7.17
CA CYS A 399 8.25 13.17 8.00
C CYS A 399 8.83 14.59 8.10
N ASP A 400 10.15 14.72 8.07
CA ASP A 400 10.81 16.02 8.25
C ASP A 400 10.87 16.87 6.98
N ASP A 401 10.59 16.30 5.81
CA ASP A 401 10.46 17.02 4.55
C ASP A 401 9.07 17.64 4.46
N LEU A 402 9.02 18.97 4.44
CA LEU A 402 7.76 19.69 4.47
C LEU A 402 7.33 20.20 3.11
N SER A 403 8.23 20.21 2.13
CA SER A 403 7.86 20.52 0.75
C SER A 403 6.85 19.48 0.26
N SER A 404 7.06 18.22 0.66
CA SER A 404 6.24 17.06 0.29
C SER A 404 5.36 16.50 1.41
N SER A 405 5.09 17.24 2.50
CA SER A 405 4.19 16.72 3.54
C SER A 405 2.82 16.33 2.98
N ALA A 406 2.11 15.39 3.64
CA ALA A 406 0.78 14.97 3.20
C ALA A 406 -0.21 16.16 3.02
N ASP A 407 -0.08 17.22 3.84
CA ASP A 407 -0.88 18.44 3.66
C ASP A 407 -0.42 19.31 2.49
N SER A 408 0.89 19.37 2.21
CA SER A 408 1.43 20.06 1.04
C SER A 408 0.92 19.40 -0.24
N TYR A 409 0.93 18.06 -0.27
CA TYR A 409 0.37 17.25 -1.35
C TYR A 409 -1.13 17.55 -1.56
N VAL A 410 -1.92 17.50 -0.48
CA VAL A 410 -3.35 17.81 -0.51
C VAL A 410 -3.60 19.25 -0.97
N SER A 411 -2.80 20.20 -0.51
CA SER A 411 -2.90 21.61 -0.90
C SER A 411 -2.63 21.77 -2.39
N ARG A 412 -1.62 21.07 -2.93
CA ARG A 412 -1.30 21.11 -4.36
C ARG A 412 -2.40 20.49 -5.21
N LEU A 413 -2.95 19.34 -4.82
CA LEU A 413 -4.12 18.75 -5.48
C LEU A 413 -5.31 19.71 -5.51
N ARG A 414 -5.62 20.37 -4.39
CA ARG A 414 -6.72 21.34 -4.31
C ARG A 414 -6.47 22.56 -5.17
N GLN A 415 -5.26 23.12 -5.15
CA GLN A 415 -4.88 24.26 -5.97
C GLN A 415 -5.11 23.97 -7.46
N LEU A 416 -4.69 22.79 -7.93
CA LEU A 416 -4.86 22.39 -9.32
C LEU A 416 -6.32 22.06 -9.65
N ALA A 417 -7.06 21.46 -8.71
CA ALA A 417 -8.49 21.20 -8.87
C ALA A 417 -9.33 22.49 -8.95
N ASP A 418 -8.98 23.52 -8.18
CA ASP A 418 -9.57 24.87 -8.27
C ASP A 418 -9.30 25.51 -9.64
N GLY A 419 -8.20 25.13 -10.31
CA GLY A 419 -7.87 25.49 -11.68
C GLY A 419 -8.63 24.70 -12.75
N GLY A 420 -9.38 23.65 -12.39
CA GLY A 420 -10.15 22.80 -13.30
C GLY A 420 -9.60 21.38 -13.50
N VAL A 421 -8.46 21.04 -12.90
CA VAL A 421 -7.86 19.71 -13.06
C VAL A 421 -8.69 18.64 -12.33
N THR A 422 -9.03 17.57 -13.03
CA THR A 422 -9.61 16.37 -12.41
C THR A 422 -8.51 15.35 -12.18
N PHE A 423 -8.20 15.09 -10.91
CA PHE A 423 -7.28 14.02 -10.52
C PHE A 423 -8.01 12.69 -10.39
N GLU A 424 -7.36 11.62 -10.82
CA GLU A 424 -7.91 10.27 -10.77
C GLU A 424 -7.00 9.31 -9.98
N GLY A 425 -5.83 9.77 -9.50
CA GLY A 425 -4.94 8.98 -8.65
C GLY A 425 -3.87 9.78 -7.91
N ILE A 426 -3.32 9.15 -6.88
CA ILE A 426 -2.24 9.65 -6.02
C ILE A 426 -1.04 8.71 -6.20
N GLY A 427 0.09 9.23 -6.65
CA GLY A 427 1.37 8.53 -6.74
C GLY A 427 2.30 8.97 -5.62
N LEU A 428 2.86 8.00 -4.90
CA LEU A 428 3.83 8.18 -3.82
C LEU A 428 5.04 7.32 -4.14
N GLU A 429 6.18 7.92 -4.47
CA GLU A 429 7.34 7.19 -5.01
C GLU A 429 7.80 6.09 -4.05
N GLY A 430 8.06 6.39 -2.79
CA GLY A 430 8.43 5.37 -1.81
C GLY A 430 9.91 5.02 -1.85
N HIS A 431 10.80 5.99 -2.08
CA HIS A 431 12.25 5.82 -1.97
C HIS A 431 12.66 5.82 -0.49
N PHE A 432 12.55 4.66 0.17
CA PHE A 432 12.71 4.59 1.62
C PHE A 432 14.17 4.52 2.06
N GLY A 433 14.53 5.36 3.04
CA GLY A 433 15.62 5.07 3.97
C GLY A 433 15.22 3.96 4.95
N LYS A 434 15.40 4.19 6.26
CA LYS A 434 14.76 3.34 7.27
C LYS A 434 13.27 3.71 7.34
N PRO A 435 12.34 2.79 7.05
CA PRO A 435 10.92 3.11 7.04
C PRO A 435 10.39 3.36 8.46
N ASN A 436 9.49 4.33 8.60
CA ASN A 436 8.66 4.53 9.79
C ASN A 436 7.22 4.08 9.47
N ILE A 437 6.96 2.78 9.60
CA ILE A 437 5.67 2.16 9.20
C ILE A 437 4.43 2.80 9.86
N PRO A 438 4.45 3.18 11.15
CA PRO A 438 3.32 3.89 11.74
C PRO A 438 3.07 5.28 11.13
N TYR A 439 4.12 6.00 10.71
CA TYR A 439 3.99 7.24 9.95
C TYR A 439 3.45 6.99 8.54
N VAL A 440 3.96 5.97 7.84
CA VAL A 440 3.45 5.52 6.52
C VAL A 440 1.93 5.32 6.58
N ARG A 441 1.43 4.54 7.54
CA ARG A 441 -0.02 4.34 7.72
C ARG A 441 -0.77 5.66 7.95
N ALA A 442 -0.24 6.55 8.78
CA ALA A 442 -0.88 7.83 9.07
C ALA A 442 -0.97 8.76 7.85
N VAL A 443 0.05 8.76 6.98
CA VAL A 443 0.03 9.49 5.71
C VAL A 443 -1.01 8.89 4.77
N LEU A 444 -1.03 7.57 4.62
CA LEU A 444 -2.00 6.86 3.79
C LEU A 444 -3.45 7.07 4.27
N ASP A 445 -3.69 7.07 5.58
CA ASP A 445 -5.00 7.38 6.16
C ASP A 445 -5.47 8.78 5.75
N LYS A 446 -4.55 9.76 5.80
CA LYS A 446 -4.85 11.16 5.51
C LYS A 446 -5.14 11.38 4.02
N LEU A 447 -4.29 10.85 3.15
CA LEU A 447 -4.49 10.90 1.70
C LEU A 447 -5.72 10.09 1.27
N GLY A 448 -6.00 8.98 1.95
CA GLY A 448 -7.19 8.15 1.72
C GLY A 448 -8.51 8.90 1.93
N THR A 449 -8.53 10.01 2.69
CA THR A 449 -9.72 10.87 2.83
C THR A 449 -10.16 11.52 1.52
N LEU A 450 -9.24 11.65 0.56
CA LEU A 450 -9.52 12.21 -0.77
C LEU A 450 -10.30 11.25 -1.67
N ARG A 451 -10.37 9.96 -1.30
CA ARG A 451 -11.04 8.90 -2.07
C ARG A 451 -10.52 8.75 -3.51
N LEU A 452 -9.26 9.10 -3.72
CA LEU A 452 -8.51 8.77 -4.93
C LEU A 452 -7.71 7.48 -4.66
N PRO A 453 -7.54 6.60 -5.66
CA PRO A 453 -6.68 5.43 -5.54
C PRO A 453 -5.23 5.88 -5.29
N ILE A 454 -4.58 5.30 -4.29
CA ILE A 454 -3.17 5.54 -3.99
C ILE A 454 -2.33 4.43 -4.59
N TRP A 455 -1.26 4.80 -5.29
CA TRP A 455 -0.24 3.88 -5.75
C TRP A 455 1.08 4.22 -5.07
N LEU A 456 1.75 3.19 -4.54
CA LEU A 456 3.16 3.29 -4.20
C LEU A 456 3.94 2.98 -5.48
N THR A 457 4.61 3.98 -6.06
CA THR A 457 4.96 3.98 -7.49
C THR A 457 6.38 3.59 -7.80
N GLU A 458 7.30 3.68 -6.83
CA GLU A 458 8.76 3.55 -7.04
C GLU A 458 9.45 2.96 -5.80
N ILE A 459 8.86 1.96 -5.15
CA ILE A 459 9.38 1.44 -3.88
C ILE A 459 10.77 0.84 -4.07
N ASP A 460 11.73 1.39 -3.34
CA ASP A 460 13.01 0.78 -3.07
C ASP A 460 13.48 1.11 -1.64
N ILE A 461 14.52 0.40 -1.19
CA ILE A 461 15.18 0.66 0.08
C ILE A 461 16.60 1.13 -0.23
N SER A 462 17.02 2.24 0.39
CA SER A 462 18.34 2.85 0.21
C SER A 462 19.47 1.82 0.18
N SER A 463 20.36 1.98 -0.81
CA SER A 463 21.60 1.22 -0.99
C SER A 463 22.60 1.38 0.17
N SER A 464 22.36 2.30 1.11
CA SER A 464 23.14 2.45 2.34
C SER A 464 23.00 1.28 3.32
N PHE A 465 21.98 0.44 3.15
CA PHE A 465 21.74 -0.74 3.97
C PHE A 465 22.27 -2.01 3.31
N ASP A 466 22.68 -3.00 4.11
CA ASP A 466 23.04 -4.30 3.57
C ASP A 466 21.80 -5.04 3.01
N PRO A 467 21.98 -6.01 2.10
CA PRO A 467 20.86 -6.69 1.43
C PRO A 467 19.84 -7.35 2.38
N LYS A 468 20.25 -7.82 3.57
CA LYS A 468 19.30 -8.43 4.52
C LYS A 468 18.45 -7.36 5.20
N THR A 469 19.05 -6.22 5.53
CA THR A 469 18.33 -5.07 6.09
C THR A 469 17.38 -4.46 5.06
N GLN A 470 17.82 -4.31 3.80
CA GLN A 470 16.93 -3.90 2.71
C GLN A 470 15.72 -4.83 2.59
N ALA A 471 15.93 -6.16 2.60
CA ALA A 471 14.85 -7.12 2.53
C ALA A 471 13.85 -7.00 3.71
N ALA A 472 14.33 -6.83 4.93
CA ALA A 472 13.47 -6.68 6.10
C ALA A 472 12.61 -5.41 6.01
N TYR A 473 13.19 -4.28 5.60
CA TYR A 473 12.46 -3.01 5.42
C TYR A 473 11.49 -3.06 4.25
N LEU A 474 11.89 -3.69 3.14
CA LEU A 474 11.00 -3.92 2.01
C LEU A 474 9.77 -4.71 2.46
N GLU A 475 9.95 -5.81 3.20
CA GLU A 475 8.82 -6.61 3.68
C GLU A 475 7.84 -5.78 4.53
N GLU A 476 8.36 -4.91 5.40
CA GLU A 476 7.53 -4.05 6.23
C GLU A 476 6.69 -3.06 5.40
N VAL A 477 7.32 -2.37 4.44
CA VAL A 477 6.67 -1.40 3.54
C VAL A 477 5.62 -2.09 2.67
N LEU A 478 5.96 -3.20 2.03
CA LEU A 478 5.04 -3.91 1.13
C LEU A 478 3.81 -4.44 1.88
N ARG A 479 4.00 -5.00 3.08
CA ARG A 479 2.87 -5.45 3.92
C ARG A 479 1.98 -4.28 4.35
N GLU A 480 2.56 -3.14 4.66
CA GLU A 480 1.77 -1.95 5.03
C GLU A 480 0.95 -1.43 3.84
N GLY A 481 1.59 -1.25 2.68
CA GLY A 481 0.93 -0.83 1.45
C GLY A 481 -0.18 -1.77 1.02
N PHE A 482 0.09 -3.08 0.95
CA PHE A 482 -0.90 -4.06 0.49
C PHE A 482 -2.12 -4.15 1.42
N ALA A 483 -1.91 -4.01 2.73
CA ALA A 483 -2.99 -4.06 3.72
C ALA A 483 -3.82 -2.76 3.76
N HIS A 484 -3.25 -1.61 3.42
CA HIS A 484 -3.94 -0.33 3.54
C HIS A 484 -5.10 -0.22 2.53
N PRO A 485 -6.33 0.16 2.97
CA PRO A 485 -7.51 0.11 2.12
C PRO A 485 -7.55 1.11 0.96
N SER A 486 -6.79 2.20 1.03
CA SER A 486 -6.73 3.21 -0.03
C SER A 486 -5.60 2.98 -1.04
N VAL A 487 -4.76 1.96 -0.83
CA VAL A 487 -3.68 1.62 -1.77
C VAL A 487 -4.22 0.62 -2.77
N ASP A 488 -4.12 0.94 -4.05
CA ASP A 488 -4.66 0.13 -5.15
C ASP A 488 -3.58 -0.41 -6.09
N GLY A 489 -2.31 -0.09 -5.85
CA GLY A 489 -1.20 -0.70 -6.57
C GLY A 489 0.15 -0.43 -5.92
N ILE A 490 1.09 -1.33 -6.18
CA ILE A 490 2.48 -1.22 -5.73
C ILE A 490 3.42 -1.51 -6.91
N MET A 491 4.40 -0.63 -7.08
CA MET A 491 5.47 -0.74 -8.06
C MET A 491 6.81 -0.65 -7.34
N LEU A 492 7.74 -1.55 -7.66
CA LEU A 492 9.11 -1.57 -7.15
C LEU A 492 10.05 -0.85 -8.11
N TRP A 493 10.97 -0.03 -7.62
CA TRP A 493 11.96 0.66 -8.47
C TRP A 493 13.26 -0.14 -8.61
N THR A 494 13.14 -1.31 -9.24
CA THR A 494 14.20 -2.33 -9.26
C THR A 494 14.63 -2.75 -10.66
N ALA A 495 14.52 -1.83 -11.62
CA ALA A 495 15.00 -2.07 -12.98
C ALA A 495 16.51 -2.32 -12.99
N MET A 496 16.94 -3.27 -13.82
CA MET A 496 18.35 -3.63 -13.97
C MET A 496 18.95 -2.89 -15.16
N ASP A 497 20.06 -2.18 -14.96
CA ASP A 497 20.79 -1.47 -16.01
C ASP A 497 21.71 -2.40 -16.83
N THR A 498 22.39 -1.85 -17.83
CA THR A 498 23.29 -2.62 -18.71
C THR A 498 24.52 -3.19 -18.00
N ASN A 499 24.83 -2.71 -16.79
CA ASN A 499 25.93 -3.19 -15.95
C ASN A 499 25.43 -4.20 -14.89
N ALA A 500 24.19 -4.70 -15.04
CA ALA A 500 23.53 -5.57 -14.07
C ALA A 500 23.44 -4.96 -12.66
N SER A 501 23.33 -3.63 -12.59
CA SER A 501 23.12 -2.85 -11.36
C SER A 501 21.70 -2.28 -11.33
N CYS A 502 21.25 -1.83 -10.17
CA CYS A 502 19.94 -1.18 -10.00
C CYS A 502 20.13 0.12 -9.21
N TYR A 503 19.13 1.00 -9.20
CA TYR A 503 19.22 2.31 -8.56
C TYR A 503 19.59 2.25 -7.07
N GLN A 504 18.71 1.70 -6.21
CA GLN A 504 18.98 1.53 -4.78
C GLN A 504 19.02 0.06 -4.35
N MET A 505 18.20 -0.77 -4.97
CA MET A 505 17.95 -2.13 -4.53
C MET A 505 17.72 -3.03 -5.75
N CYS A 506 18.43 -4.16 -5.79
CA CYS A 506 18.19 -5.21 -6.79
C CYS A 506 17.39 -6.36 -6.17
N LEU A 507 16.48 -6.94 -6.94
CA LEU A 507 15.77 -8.17 -6.56
C LEU A 507 16.55 -9.43 -6.93
N THR A 508 17.43 -9.36 -7.93
CA THR A 508 18.26 -10.47 -8.39
C THR A 508 19.68 -10.04 -8.67
N ASN A 509 20.59 -11.02 -8.77
CA ASN A 509 21.88 -10.82 -9.42
C ASN A 509 21.73 -10.89 -10.96
N GLN A 510 22.85 -10.71 -11.68
CA GLN A 510 22.93 -10.77 -13.15
C GLN A 510 22.46 -12.10 -13.78
N ASN A 511 22.40 -13.18 -13.01
CA ASN A 511 21.94 -14.50 -13.46
C ASN A 511 20.46 -14.73 -13.13
N PHE A 512 19.73 -13.69 -12.71
CA PHE A 512 18.33 -13.76 -12.27
C PHE A 512 18.09 -14.75 -11.13
N THR A 513 19.11 -14.96 -10.29
CA THR A 513 18.97 -15.61 -8.99
C THR A 513 18.59 -14.56 -7.96
N ASN A 514 17.58 -14.85 -7.13
CA ASN A 514 17.12 -13.92 -6.12
C ASN A 514 18.24 -13.46 -5.17
N LEU A 515 18.18 -12.19 -4.85
CA LEU A 515 18.79 -11.61 -3.65
C LEU A 515 17.75 -11.63 -2.51
N PRO A 516 18.13 -11.33 -1.26
CA PRO A 516 17.18 -11.35 -0.15
C PRO A 516 15.90 -10.53 -0.37
N ALA A 517 15.98 -9.40 -1.08
CA ALA A 517 14.81 -8.60 -1.46
C ALA A 517 13.89 -9.34 -2.45
N GLY A 518 14.45 -10.08 -3.41
CA GLY A 518 13.68 -10.95 -4.31
C GLY A 518 13.00 -12.11 -3.58
N ASP A 519 13.65 -12.68 -2.55
CA ASP A 519 13.04 -13.73 -1.72
C ASP A 519 11.84 -13.20 -0.91
N VAL A 520 11.88 -11.95 -0.47
CA VAL A 520 10.73 -11.27 0.16
C VAL A 520 9.57 -11.14 -0.82
N VAL A 521 9.83 -10.74 -2.07
CA VAL A 521 8.80 -10.66 -3.10
C VAL A 521 8.14 -12.02 -3.34
N ASP A 522 8.94 -13.08 -3.51
CA ASP A 522 8.42 -14.44 -3.72
C ASP A 522 7.59 -14.94 -2.53
N LYS A 523 8.07 -14.66 -1.31
CA LYS A 523 7.34 -14.97 -0.07
C LYS A 523 5.98 -14.28 -0.04
N LEU A 524 5.94 -12.97 -0.26
CA LEU A 524 4.71 -12.18 -0.17
C LEU A 524 3.72 -12.52 -1.28
N LEU A 525 4.17 -12.72 -2.51
CA LEU A 525 3.30 -13.24 -3.58
C LEU A 525 2.74 -14.62 -3.24
N GLY A 526 3.54 -15.46 -2.58
CA GLY A 526 3.11 -16.75 -2.05
C GLY A 526 2.03 -16.67 -0.97
N GLU A 527 2.02 -15.59 -0.18
CA GLU A 527 1.03 -15.27 0.85
C GLU A 527 -0.22 -14.56 0.28
N TRP A 528 -0.05 -13.73 -0.75
CA TRP A 528 -1.08 -12.89 -1.37
C TRP A 528 -1.72 -13.52 -2.61
N GLN A 529 -1.89 -14.83 -2.55
CA GLN A 529 -2.55 -15.60 -3.59
C GLN A 529 -3.42 -16.69 -2.96
N THR A 530 -4.51 -17.02 -3.63
CA THR A 530 -5.29 -18.20 -3.30
C THR A 530 -4.59 -19.42 -3.89
N LYS A 531 -3.91 -20.16 -3.02
CA LYS A 531 -3.41 -21.50 -3.34
C LYS A 531 -4.57 -22.41 -3.72
N GLU A 532 -4.25 -23.48 -4.45
CA GLU A 532 -5.23 -24.48 -4.86
C GLU A 532 -6.10 -24.89 -3.67
N THR A 533 -7.40 -24.66 -3.82
CA THR A 533 -8.38 -24.91 -2.78
C THR A 533 -9.17 -26.15 -3.15
N LEU A 534 -8.97 -27.22 -2.40
CA LEU A 534 -9.61 -28.52 -2.60
C LEU A 534 -10.60 -28.79 -1.47
N GLY A 535 -11.74 -29.37 -1.81
CA GLY A 535 -12.72 -29.76 -0.80
C GLY A 535 -13.82 -30.65 -1.33
N THR A 536 -14.81 -30.91 -0.49
CA THR A 536 -16.03 -31.63 -0.85
C THR A 536 -17.25 -30.85 -0.43
N THR A 537 -18.35 -30.99 -1.18
CA THR A 537 -19.61 -30.36 -0.81
C THR A 537 -20.19 -30.96 0.47
N ASN A 538 -20.67 -30.09 1.35
CA ASN A 538 -21.28 -30.46 2.63
C ASN A 538 -22.71 -31.05 2.47
N ASP A 539 -23.39 -31.27 3.58
CA ASP A 539 -24.78 -31.75 3.67
C ASP A 539 -25.81 -30.84 2.96
N ARG A 540 -25.43 -29.60 2.64
CA ARG A 540 -26.24 -28.66 1.84
C ARG A 540 -25.85 -28.64 0.37
N GLY A 541 -24.92 -29.48 -0.07
CA GLY A 541 -24.40 -29.48 -1.45
C GLY A 541 -23.52 -28.28 -1.77
N SER A 542 -22.91 -27.67 -0.75
CA SER A 542 -22.14 -26.44 -0.87
C SER A 542 -20.69 -26.61 -0.42
N PHE A 543 -19.78 -25.85 -1.01
CA PHE A 543 -18.38 -25.74 -0.57
C PHE A 543 -18.02 -24.26 -0.36
N ASN A 544 -17.56 -23.93 0.86
CA ASN A 544 -17.26 -22.55 1.27
C ASN A 544 -15.77 -22.36 1.48
N PHE A 545 -15.24 -21.21 1.03
CA PHE A 545 -13.85 -20.82 1.25
C PHE A 545 -13.69 -19.30 1.18
N SER A 546 -12.51 -18.80 1.54
CA SER A 546 -12.13 -17.38 1.40
C SER A 546 -10.97 -17.28 0.43
N ALA A 547 -11.09 -16.40 -0.56
CA ALA A 547 -10.13 -16.28 -1.66
C ALA A 547 -9.78 -14.82 -1.97
N PHE A 548 -8.59 -14.58 -2.50
CA PHE A 548 -8.14 -13.25 -2.92
C PHE A 548 -8.92 -12.74 -4.13
N LEU A 549 -8.94 -11.43 -4.33
CA LEU A 549 -9.55 -10.85 -5.53
C LEU A 549 -8.78 -11.31 -6.80
N GLY A 550 -9.51 -11.54 -7.88
CA GLY A 550 -8.97 -12.02 -9.15
C GLY A 550 -9.88 -13.01 -9.87
N GLU A 551 -9.34 -13.61 -10.93
CA GLU A 551 -10.05 -14.60 -11.76
C GLU A 551 -9.74 -16.03 -11.35
N TYR A 552 -10.72 -16.92 -11.46
CA TYR A 552 -10.63 -18.29 -10.98
C TYR A 552 -11.16 -19.31 -11.99
N LYS A 553 -10.52 -20.48 -12.01
CA LYS A 553 -11.06 -21.72 -12.60
C LYS A 553 -11.64 -22.60 -11.50
N LEU A 554 -12.83 -23.14 -11.74
CA LEU A 554 -13.56 -24.07 -10.89
C LEU A 554 -13.69 -25.42 -11.62
N SER A 555 -13.39 -26.51 -10.93
CA SER A 555 -13.66 -27.88 -11.39
C SER A 555 -14.40 -28.65 -10.31
N VAL A 556 -15.45 -29.38 -10.71
CA VAL A 556 -16.26 -30.19 -9.80
C VAL A 556 -16.39 -31.59 -10.37
N THR A 557 -16.13 -32.60 -9.54
CA THR A 557 -16.26 -34.01 -9.90
C THR A 557 -17.11 -34.76 -8.89
N TYR A 558 -18.08 -35.52 -9.38
CA TYR A 558 -18.89 -36.43 -8.56
C TYR A 558 -19.15 -37.71 -9.33
N LEU A 559 -18.74 -38.85 -8.76
CA LEU A 559 -18.71 -40.14 -9.46
C LEU A 559 -17.95 -40.01 -10.79
N ASN A 560 -18.61 -40.26 -11.93
CA ASN A 560 -18.02 -40.15 -13.27
C ASN A 560 -18.41 -38.85 -14.00
N LEU A 561 -19.05 -37.90 -13.29
CA LEU A 561 -19.45 -36.62 -13.85
C LEU A 561 -18.45 -35.53 -13.46
N THR A 562 -18.10 -34.68 -14.41
CA THR A 562 -17.26 -33.51 -14.21
C THR A 562 -17.92 -32.28 -14.81
N ALA A 563 -17.78 -31.13 -14.13
CA ALA A 563 -18.16 -29.83 -14.64
C ALA A 563 -17.03 -28.82 -14.37
N GLU A 564 -16.79 -27.92 -15.31
CA GLU A 564 -15.83 -26.83 -15.16
C GLU A 564 -16.51 -25.48 -15.38
N GLY A 565 -15.93 -24.42 -14.82
CA GLY A 565 -16.36 -23.05 -15.02
C GLY A 565 -15.30 -22.05 -14.60
N THR A 566 -15.56 -20.77 -14.86
CA THR A 566 -14.74 -19.65 -14.38
C THR A 566 -15.59 -18.64 -13.64
N PHE A 567 -14.97 -17.89 -12.74
CA PHE A 567 -15.62 -16.78 -12.05
C PHE A 567 -14.61 -15.72 -11.59
N SER A 568 -15.10 -14.49 -11.43
CA SER A 568 -14.33 -13.36 -10.93
C SER A 568 -14.71 -12.99 -9.50
N LEU A 569 -13.71 -12.56 -8.73
CA LEU A 569 -13.86 -11.93 -7.41
C LEU A 569 -13.35 -10.50 -7.50
N ALA A 570 -14.24 -9.55 -7.25
CA ALA A 570 -13.95 -8.11 -7.20
C ALA A 570 -14.37 -7.52 -5.85
N HIS A 571 -14.08 -6.24 -5.65
CA HIS A 571 -14.50 -5.50 -4.46
C HIS A 571 -16.03 -5.52 -4.29
N SER A 572 -16.50 -6.02 -3.13
CA SER A 572 -17.91 -6.08 -2.71
C SER A 572 -18.00 -6.34 -1.19
N ASP A 573 -19.14 -6.09 -0.54
CA ASP A 573 -19.35 -6.50 0.86
C ASP A 573 -20.00 -7.89 0.98
N ASP A 574 -20.45 -8.47 -0.14
CA ASP A 574 -21.24 -9.70 -0.17
C ASP A 574 -20.40 -10.97 -0.38
N THR A 575 -20.93 -12.08 0.12
CA THR A 575 -20.44 -13.42 -0.22
C THR A 575 -20.74 -13.72 -1.69
N LYS A 576 -19.73 -14.16 -2.45
CA LYS A 576 -19.92 -14.59 -3.84
C LYS A 576 -20.56 -15.97 -3.88
N HIS A 577 -21.72 -16.09 -4.50
CA HIS A 577 -22.37 -17.37 -4.75
C HIS A 577 -22.14 -17.84 -6.18
N ILE A 578 -21.64 -19.06 -6.33
CA ILE A 578 -21.41 -19.70 -7.63
C ILE A 578 -22.30 -20.94 -7.70
N ASN A 579 -23.07 -21.09 -8.78
CA ASN A 579 -23.88 -22.28 -9.00
C ASN A 579 -23.30 -23.07 -10.17
N ILE A 580 -23.03 -24.36 -9.99
CA ILE A 580 -22.53 -25.25 -11.03
C ILE A 580 -23.38 -26.51 -11.12
N ARG A 581 -23.71 -26.93 -12.34
CA ARG A 581 -24.55 -28.10 -12.60
C ARG A 581 -23.72 -29.22 -13.22
N LEU A 582 -23.79 -30.41 -12.62
CA LEU A 582 -23.25 -31.63 -13.18
C LEU A 582 -24.24 -32.20 -14.19
N SER A 583 -23.82 -32.27 -15.45
CA SER A 583 -24.60 -32.87 -16.53
C SER A 583 -23.86 -34.08 -17.09
N PRO A 584 -24.57 -35.16 -17.48
CA PRO A 584 -23.97 -36.23 -18.26
C PRO A 584 -23.33 -35.67 -19.54
N SER A 585 -22.13 -36.14 -19.88
CA SER A 585 -21.52 -35.85 -21.18
C SER A 585 -22.49 -36.30 -22.28
N ARG A 586 -22.89 -35.37 -23.16
CA ARG A 586 -23.73 -35.69 -24.32
C ARG A 586 -23.01 -36.59 -25.31
#